data_AF-A0A1S2MAQ8-F1
#
_entry.id   AF-A0A1S2MAQ8-F1
#
_cell.length_a   1.000
_cell.length_b   1.000
_cell.length_c   1.000
_cell.angle_alpha   90.00
_cell.angle_beta   90.00
_cell.angle_gamma   90.00
#
_symmetry.space_group_name_H-M   'P 1'
#
loop_
_entity.id
_entity.type
_entity.pdbx_description
1 polymer ?
#
loop_
_entity_poly.entity_id
_entity_poly.type
_entity_poly.pdbx_seq_one_letter_code
_entity_poly.pdbx_strand_id
1 'polypeptide(L)'
;MQIFENMIIAFDHPSTEKVKFERVLWISSDQSEVVLMNIDDKNNLQFPYFRLYDELVQQIEGGQARTFSIEPDLRLLSPNKYPNPMHIQSHRKMKRVRLFRLKCCFQKRR
;
A
#
# COMPACT_ATOMS: atom_id res chain seq x y z
N MET A 1 16.77 6.54 -15.03
CA MET A 1 16.76 6.02 -13.62
C MET A 1 16.05 4.65 -13.56
N GLN A 2 16.28 3.78 -12.55
CA GLN A 2 15.61 2.46 -12.45
C GLN A 2 14.57 2.42 -11.31
N ILE A 3 13.34 2.02 -11.63
CA ILE A 3 12.22 1.85 -10.68
C ILE A 3 12.09 0.36 -10.32
N PHE A 4 11.76 0.05 -9.07
CA PHE A 4 11.58 -1.32 -8.59
C PHE A 4 10.23 -1.50 -7.89
N GLU A 5 9.75 -2.75 -7.85
CA GLU A 5 8.54 -3.12 -7.13
C GLU A 5 8.65 -2.80 -5.64
N ASN A 6 7.54 -2.39 -5.02
CA ASN A 6 7.47 -1.91 -3.64
C ASN A 6 8.18 -0.58 -3.34
N MET A 7 8.73 0.09 -4.35
CA MET A 7 9.18 1.48 -4.20
C MET A 7 7.99 2.39 -3.86
N ILE A 8 8.23 3.42 -3.06
CA ILE A 8 7.27 4.51 -2.83
C ILE A 8 7.72 5.72 -3.62
N ILE A 9 6.77 6.36 -4.28
CA ILE A 9 6.95 7.55 -5.10
C ILE A 9 6.06 8.64 -4.52
N ALA A 10 6.66 9.79 -4.26
CA ALA A 10 5.98 10.98 -3.82
C ALA A 10 5.82 11.94 -5.00
N PHE A 11 4.59 12.36 -5.28
CA PHE A 11 4.28 13.36 -6.29
C PHE A 11 3.97 14.69 -5.61
N ASP A 12 4.65 15.74 -6.04
CA ASP A 12 4.40 17.10 -5.58
C ASP A 12 3.21 17.66 -6.38
N HIS A 13 2.13 18.07 -5.69
CA HIS A 13 0.98 18.66 -6.37
C HIS A 13 1.24 20.16 -6.63
N PRO A 14 1.15 20.67 -7.87
CA PRO A 14 1.53 22.05 -8.17
C PRO A 14 0.60 23.10 -7.53
N SER A 15 -0.66 22.75 -7.25
CA SER A 15 -1.66 23.67 -6.72
C SER A 15 -1.90 23.58 -5.21
N THR A 16 -1.37 22.56 -4.54
CA THR A 16 -1.57 22.35 -3.11
C THR A 16 -0.27 21.87 -2.50
N GLU A 17 0.11 22.37 -1.32
CA GLU A 17 1.28 21.88 -0.55
C GLU A 17 1.15 20.42 -0.06
N LYS A 18 0.24 19.65 -0.64
CA LYS A 18 0.04 18.23 -0.34
C LYS A 18 0.90 17.40 -1.26
N VAL A 19 1.69 16.53 -0.64
CA VAL A 19 2.45 15.48 -1.31
C VAL A 19 1.58 14.23 -1.37
N LYS A 20 1.48 13.62 -2.55
CA LYS A 20 0.74 12.37 -2.76
C LYS A 20 1.72 11.21 -2.76
N PHE A 21 1.53 10.21 -1.90
CA PHE A 21 2.36 9.02 -1.85
C PHE A 21 1.70 7.86 -2.58
N GLU A 22 2.46 7.23 -3.47
CA GLU A 22 2.04 6.07 -4.24
C GLU A 22 3.07 4.96 -4.13
N ARG A 23 2.59 3.71 -4.07
CA ARG A 23 3.45 2.53 -4.06
C ARG A 23 3.41 1.82 -5.40
N VAL A 24 4.58 1.45 -5.90
CA VAL A 24 4.73 0.57 -7.06
C VAL A 24 4.38 -0.85 -6.65
N LEU A 25 3.34 -1.41 -7.27
CA LEU A 25 2.92 -2.78 -7.01
C LEU A 25 3.49 -3.76 -8.02
N TRP A 26 3.63 -3.33 -9.27
CA TRP A 26 4.07 -4.17 -10.36
C TRP A 26 4.62 -3.32 -11.50
N ILE A 27 5.57 -3.89 -12.25
CA ILE A 27 6.16 -3.30 -13.44
C ILE A 27 6.09 -4.34 -14.55
N SER A 28 5.66 -3.94 -15.74
CA SER A 28 5.60 -4.85 -16.89
C SER A 28 6.98 -5.32 -17.31
N SER A 29 7.07 -6.53 -17.87
CA SER A 29 8.35 -7.13 -18.26
C SER A 29 9.08 -6.34 -19.36
N ASP A 30 8.32 -5.65 -20.20
CA ASP A 30 8.77 -4.76 -21.26
C ASP A 30 8.95 -3.30 -20.79
N GLN A 31 8.67 -3.00 -19.52
CA GLN A 31 8.69 -1.65 -18.94
C GLN A 31 7.81 -0.65 -19.70
N SER A 32 6.73 -1.09 -20.33
CA SER A 32 5.74 -0.19 -20.92
C SER A 32 4.84 0.43 -19.84
N GLU A 33 4.48 -0.37 -18.84
CA GLU A 33 3.50 0.01 -17.82
C GLU A 33 3.97 -0.28 -16.41
N VAL A 34 3.45 0.53 -15.48
CA VAL A 34 3.64 0.38 -14.05
C VAL A 34 2.30 0.51 -13.34
N VAL A 35 2.08 -0.35 -12.34
CA VAL A 35 0.88 -0.30 -11.51
C VAL A 35 1.21 0.43 -10.21
N LEU A 36 0.47 1.49 -9.96
CA LEU A 36 0.63 2.36 -8.79
C LEU A 36 -0.64 2.28 -7.93
N MET A 37 -0.46 2.45 -6.61
CA MET A 37 -1.54 2.55 -5.64
C MET A 37 -1.28 3.71 -4.70
N ASN A 38 -2.29 4.57 -4.50
CA ASN A 38 -2.23 5.63 -3.49
C ASN A 38 -2.21 5.03 -2.08
N ILE A 39 -1.28 5.49 -1.24
CA ILE A 39 -1.09 5.04 0.15
C ILE A 39 -1.29 6.15 1.21
N ASP A 40 -1.79 7.32 0.82
CA ASP A 40 -2.02 8.47 1.70
C ASP A 40 -3.11 8.20 2.75
N ASP A 41 -4.23 7.61 2.33
CA ASP A 41 -5.37 7.33 3.21
C ASP A 41 -5.57 5.82 3.39
N LYS A 42 -5.26 5.33 4.60
CA LYS A 42 -5.43 3.93 4.98
C LYS A 42 -6.91 3.50 5.03
N ASN A 43 -7.84 4.43 5.22
CA ASN A 43 -9.27 4.14 5.30
C ASN A 43 -9.96 4.23 3.93
N ASN A 44 -9.36 4.96 2.99
CA ASN A 44 -9.88 5.15 1.64
C ASN A 44 -8.81 4.80 0.59
N LEU A 45 -8.43 3.53 0.59
CA LEU A 45 -7.49 3.00 -0.39
C LEU A 45 -8.13 3.02 -1.78
N GLN A 46 -7.53 3.80 -2.67
CA GLN A 46 -7.92 3.82 -4.07
C GLN A 46 -7.45 2.52 -4.75
N PHE A 47 -8.21 2.07 -5.74
CA PHE A 47 -7.80 0.92 -6.53
C PHE A 47 -6.48 1.20 -7.26
N PRO A 48 -5.62 0.18 -7.41
CA PRO A 48 -4.44 0.31 -8.22
C PRO A 48 -4.80 0.66 -9.66
N TYR A 49 -3.95 1.46 -10.30
CA TYR A 49 -4.12 1.89 -11.68
C TYR A 49 -2.81 1.79 -12.44
N PHE A 50 -2.96 1.68 -13.76
CA PHE A 50 -1.84 1.62 -14.69
C PHE A 50 -1.37 3.02 -15.06
N ARG A 51 -0.08 3.13 -15.29
CA ARG A 51 0.57 4.34 -15.78
C ARG A 51 1.69 3.95 -16.73
N LEU A 52 2.01 4.82 -17.69
CA LEU A 52 3.16 4.61 -18.55
C LEU A 52 4.45 4.76 -17.75
N TYR A 53 5.37 3.81 -17.93
CA TYR A 53 6.65 3.82 -17.23
C TYR A 53 7.49 5.05 -17.61
N ASP A 54 7.53 5.38 -18.91
CA ASP A 54 8.32 6.51 -19.41
C ASP A 54 7.85 7.85 -18.84
N GLU A 55 6.54 8.07 -18.72
CA GLU A 55 6.00 9.28 -18.08
C GLU A 55 6.43 9.38 -16.63
N LEU A 56 6.41 8.26 -15.90
CA LEU A 56 6.82 8.21 -14.51
C LEU A 56 8.32 8.53 -14.36
N VAL A 57 9.17 7.98 -15.23
CA VAL A 57 10.60 8.27 -15.24
C VAL A 57 10.84 9.76 -15.53
N GLN A 58 10.18 10.32 -16.53
CA GLN A 58 10.30 11.74 -16.88
C GLN A 58 9.89 12.65 -15.72
N GLN A 59 8.83 12.30 -14.98
CA GLN A 59 8.41 13.08 -13.81
C GLN A 59 9.43 13.07 -12.69
N ILE A 60 10.10 11.93 -12.46
CA ILE A 60 11.11 11.85 -11.42
C ILE A 60 12.39 12.56 -11.84
N GLU A 61 12.83 12.38 -13.09
CA GLU A 61 14.01 13.06 -13.64
C GLU A 61 13.79 14.58 -13.76
N GLY A 62 12.55 15.00 -14.04
CA GLY A 62 12.14 16.40 -14.04
C GLY A 62 11.90 16.99 -12.65
N GLY A 63 12.12 16.24 -11.58
CA GLY A 63 11.98 16.71 -10.19
C GLY A 63 10.54 16.96 -9.72
N GLN A 64 9.54 16.51 -10.49
CA GLN A 64 8.12 16.58 -10.14
C GLN A 64 7.68 15.43 -9.23
N ALA A 65 8.52 14.39 -9.13
CA ALA A 65 8.33 13.25 -8.26
C ALA A 65 9.65 12.86 -7.58
N ARG A 66 9.54 12.25 -6.40
CA ARG A 66 10.69 11.79 -5.61
C ARG A 66 10.50 10.35 -5.19
N THR A 67 11.57 9.58 -5.20
CA THR A 67 11.54 8.18 -4.79
C THR A 67 11.98 8.03 -3.35
N PHE A 68 11.30 7.15 -2.62
CA PHE A 68 11.65 6.74 -1.27
C PHE A 68 11.93 5.24 -1.29
N SER A 69 13.18 4.90 -0.97
CA SER A 69 13.53 3.52 -0.66
C SER A 69 13.24 3.27 0.81
N ILE A 70 12.25 2.44 1.09
CA ILE A 70 12.07 1.89 2.44
C ILE A 70 12.83 0.58 2.47
N GLU A 71 13.92 0.53 3.23
CA GLU A 71 14.56 -0.74 3.57
C GLU A 71 13.59 -1.56 4.43
N PRO A 72 13.25 -2.80 4.03
CA PRO A 72 12.38 -3.63 4.83
C PRO A 72 13.08 -3.98 6.15
N ASP A 73 12.38 -3.78 7.28
CA ASP A 73 12.90 -4.20 8.58
C ASP A 73 13.03 -5.74 8.59
N LEU A 74 14.27 -6.23 8.49
CA LEU A 74 14.60 -7.65 8.47
C LEU A 74 14.07 -8.40 9.69
N ARG A 75 13.77 -7.69 10.79
CA ARG A 75 13.14 -8.27 12.00
C ARG A 75 11.71 -8.73 11.75
N LEU A 76 11.01 -8.17 10.77
CA LEU A 76 9.66 -8.58 10.36
C LEU A 76 9.67 -9.80 9.42
N LEU A 77 10.77 -10.03 8.70
CA LEU A 77 10.91 -11.12 7.72
C LEU A 77 11.35 -12.46 8.36
N SER A 78 11.65 -12.47 9.66
CA SER A 78 12.18 -13.64 10.37
C SER A 78 11.31 -14.02 11.59
N PRO A 79 10.18 -14.73 11.42
CA PRO A 79 9.36 -15.16 12.56
C PRO A 79 10.08 -16.12 13.53
N ASN A 80 11.22 -16.71 13.12
CA ASN A 80 11.81 -17.87 13.79
C ASN A 80 13.20 -17.66 14.43
N LYS A 81 13.74 -16.43 14.52
CA LYS A 81 15.13 -16.23 15.02
C LYS A 81 15.30 -15.42 16.31
N TYR A 82 14.23 -14.92 16.92
CA TYR A 82 14.35 -14.21 18.20
C TYR A 82 13.36 -14.75 19.25
N PRO A 83 13.84 -15.42 20.32
CA PRO A 83 13.01 -15.82 21.43
C PRO A 83 12.90 -14.63 22.40
N ASN A 84 12.23 -13.55 22.01
CA ASN A 84 11.93 -12.45 22.94
C ASN A 84 10.44 -12.09 22.89
N PRO A 85 9.61 -12.64 23.79
CA PRO A 85 8.15 -12.48 23.76
C PRO A 85 7.63 -11.09 24.20
N MET A 86 8.49 -10.10 24.46
CA MET A 86 8.05 -8.81 25.02
C MET A 86 7.42 -7.83 24.01
N HIS A 87 7.65 -7.94 22.71
CA HIS A 87 7.19 -6.93 21.74
C HIS A 87 5.93 -7.28 20.93
N ILE A 88 5.44 -8.53 21.02
CA ILE A 88 4.28 -9.00 20.23
C ILE A 88 2.94 -8.52 20.82
N GLN A 89 2.95 -7.89 22.00
CA GLN A 89 1.72 -7.52 22.72
C GLN A 89 1.06 -6.20 22.28
N SER A 90 1.73 -5.33 21.54
CA SER A 90 1.16 -4.02 21.17
C SER A 90 0.20 -4.07 19.96
N HIS A 91 0.30 -5.06 19.08
CA HIS A 91 -0.52 -5.14 17.86
C HIS A 91 -1.67 -6.17 17.91
N ARG A 92 -1.92 -6.81 19.07
CA ARG A 92 -2.99 -7.81 19.25
C ARG A 92 -4.25 -7.30 19.96
N LYS A 93 -4.55 -6.00 19.94
CA LYS A 93 -5.86 -5.48 20.38
C LYS A 93 -6.76 -5.13 19.21
N MET A 94 -7.19 -6.13 18.45
CA MET A 94 -8.38 -5.98 17.61
C MET A 94 -9.08 -7.31 17.38
N LYS A 95 -9.87 -7.79 18.35
CA LYS A 95 -10.99 -8.71 18.10
C LYS A 95 -12.06 -8.56 19.19
N ARG A 96 -13.21 -7.98 18.82
CA ARG A 96 -14.58 -8.53 19.00
C ARG A 96 -15.60 -7.45 18.63
N VAL A 97 -15.79 -7.19 17.33
CA VAL A 97 -17.10 -6.70 16.87
C VAL A 97 -17.98 -7.93 16.74
N ARG A 98 -19.07 -7.94 17.52
CA ARG A 98 -20.03 -9.02 17.61
C ARG A 98 -20.66 -9.26 16.23
N LEU A 99 -20.50 -10.49 15.72
CA LEU A 99 -21.28 -11.03 14.62
C LEU A 99 -22.73 -11.19 15.11
N PHE A 100 -23.57 -10.16 14.97
CA PHE A 100 -25.01 -10.35 15.12
C PHE A 100 -25.52 -11.07 13.88
N ARG A 101 -25.83 -12.35 14.08
CA ARG A 101 -26.50 -13.23 13.12
C ARG A 101 -27.73 -12.54 12.55
N LEU A 102 -27.69 -12.25 11.25
CA LEU A 102 -28.86 -12.29 10.39
C LEU A 102 -29.48 -13.69 10.52
N LYS A 103 -30.60 -13.79 11.24
CA LYS A 103 -31.56 -14.87 11.02
C LYS A 103 -32.77 -14.24 10.33
N CYS A 104 -32.82 -14.45 9.01
CA CYS A 104 -34.03 -14.37 8.22
C CYS A 104 -35.13 -15.19 8.91
N CYS A 105 -36.20 -14.52 9.36
CA CYS A 105 -37.49 -15.18 9.55
C CYS A 105 -38.23 -15.12 8.22
N PHE A 106 -38.13 -16.19 7.43
CA PHE A 106 -39.06 -16.45 6.34
C PHE A 106 -39.66 -17.85 6.53
N GLN A 107 -40.98 -17.86 6.73
CA GLN A 107 -41.95 -18.95 6.52
C GLN A 107 -41.86 -20.22 7.40
N LYS A 108 -42.91 -20.52 8.18
CA LYS A 108 -44.11 -21.28 7.75
C LYS A 108 -45.01 -21.66 8.95
N ARG A 109 -46.33 -21.42 8.78
CA ARG A 109 -47.49 -22.26 9.18
C ARG A 109 -47.57 -22.81 10.61
N ARG A 110 -48.58 -22.36 11.35
CA ARG A 110 -49.80 -23.16 11.60
C ARG A 110 -50.99 -22.22 11.77
#